data_AF-A0A945S941-F1
#
_entry.id   AF-A0A945S941-F1
#
_cell.length_a   1.000
_cell.length_b   1.000
_cell.length_c   1.000
_cell.angle_alpha   90.00
_cell.angle_beta   90.00
_cell.angle_gamma   90.00
#
_symmetry.space_group_name_H-M   'P 1'
#
loop_
_entity.id
_entity.type
_entity.pdbx_description
1 polymer ?
#
loop_
_entity_poly.entity_id
_entity_poly.type
_entity_poly.pdbx_seq_one_letter_code
_entity_poly.pdbx_strand_id
1 'polypeptide(L)'
;MNCKTTERKLNRYLDGELSRKDRECVKLHLDACIACREELERLQVVASAILALPPPPGTPNGFVAHVMARAAKPPARKRRVLVFWQSISPPMRLAAAATFICGVCLGALMGSGMPSTGDTAPNTSMAQSGTAYGLDYLTDAPEGSLANCYLALATGANGGGE
;
A
#
# COMPACT_ATOMS: atom_id res chain seq x y z
N MET A 1 -26.12 9.97 -11.55
CA MET A 1 -25.68 9.19 -10.37
C MET A 1 -26.87 8.38 -9.88
N ASN A 2 -26.67 7.14 -9.41
CA ASN A 2 -27.76 6.25 -8.97
C ASN A 2 -27.69 6.00 -7.45
N CYS A 3 -28.75 5.44 -6.85
CA CYS A 3 -28.83 5.25 -5.40
C CYS A 3 -27.68 4.41 -4.84
N LYS A 4 -27.37 3.26 -5.46
CA LYS A 4 -26.26 2.39 -5.04
C LYS A 4 -24.90 3.10 -4.98
N THR A 5 -24.62 3.96 -5.96
CA THR A 5 -23.38 4.75 -5.98
C THR A 5 -23.38 5.87 -4.93
N THR A 6 -24.53 6.47 -4.64
CA THR A 6 -24.69 7.48 -3.60
C THR A 6 -24.54 6.87 -2.21
N GLU A 7 -25.24 5.78 -1.91
CA GLU A 7 -25.17 5.05 -0.64
C GLU A 7 -23.72 4.72 -0.25
N ARG A 8 -22.93 4.17 -1.18
CA ARG A 8 -21.51 3.88 -0.97
C ARG A 8 -20.65 5.11 -0.68
N LYS A 9 -21.11 6.30 -1.03
CA LYS A 9 -20.41 7.58 -0.86
C LYS A 9 -20.93 8.39 0.34
N LEU A 10 -22.01 8.00 1.02
CA LEU A 10 -22.62 8.79 2.10
C LEU A 10 -21.71 8.99 3.31
N ASN A 11 -21.01 7.94 3.78
CA ASN A 11 -20.06 8.08 4.90
C ASN A 11 -18.94 9.08 4.56
N ARG A 12 -18.28 8.90 3.42
CA ARG A 12 -17.26 9.83 2.94
C ARG A 12 -17.79 11.25 2.69
N TYR A 13 -19.07 11.37 2.32
CA TYR A 13 -19.74 12.67 2.18
C TYR A 13 -19.88 13.37 3.54
N LEU A 14 -20.26 12.63 4.59
CA LEU A 14 -20.32 13.11 5.97
C LEU A 14 -18.95 13.50 6.52
N ASP A 15 -17.94 12.67 6.29
CA ASP A 15 -16.57 12.90 6.75
C ASP A 15 -15.85 14.02 5.98
N GLY A 16 -16.43 14.50 4.87
CA GLY A 16 -15.83 15.54 4.04
C GLY A 16 -14.72 15.06 3.11
N GLU A 17 -14.59 13.75 2.91
CA GLU A 17 -13.49 13.10 2.17
C GLU A 17 -13.74 12.93 0.67
N LEU A 18 -14.85 13.46 0.15
CA LEU A 18 -15.16 13.41 -1.28
C LEU A 18 -14.48 14.54 -2.04
N SER A 19 -14.08 14.25 -3.28
CA SER A 19 -13.66 15.28 -4.23
C SER A 19 -14.80 16.28 -4.45
N ARG A 20 -14.47 17.52 -4.83
CA ARG A 20 -15.48 18.56 -5.10
C ARG A 20 -16.54 18.09 -6.11
N LYS A 21 -16.10 17.46 -7.21
CA LYS A 21 -16.97 16.93 -8.26
C LYS A 21 -17.91 15.84 -7.72
N ASP A 22 -17.38 14.89 -6.94
CA ASP A 22 -18.19 13.84 -6.35
C ASP A 22 -19.20 14.38 -5.33
N ARG A 23 -18.80 15.37 -4.53
CA ARG A 23 -19.66 16.02 -3.55
C ARG A 23 -20.83 16.73 -4.22
N GLU A 24 -20.59 17.41 -5.34
CA GLU A 24 -21.64 18.04 -6.15
C GLU A 24 -22.60 17.00 -6.74
N CYS A 25 -22.08 15.90 -7.31
CA CYS A 25 -22.91 14.81 -7.82
C CYS A 25 -23.77 14.14 -6.74
N VAL A 26 -23.22 13.88 -5.55
CA VAL A 26 -23.96 13.36 -4.39
C VAL A 26 -25.05 14.35 -3.98
N LYS A 27 -24.72 15.64 -3.87
CA LYS A 27 -25.68 16.68 -3.48
C LYS A 27 -26.87 16.75 -4.44
N LEU A 28 -26.62 16.79 -5.76
CA LEU A 28 -27.68 16.78 -6.76
C LEU A 28 -28.59 15.54 -6.65
N HIS A 29 -28.01 14.37 -6.33
CA HIS A 29 -28.80 13.17 -6.13
C HIS A 29 -29.63 13.21 -4.84
N LEU A 30 -29.05 13.73 -3.76
CA LEU A 30 -29.75 13.94 -2.49
C LEU A 30 -30.90 14.94 -2.65
N ASP A 31 -30.80 15.95 -3.51
CA ASP A 31 -31.91 16.88 -3.77
C ASP A 31 -33.10 16.18 -4.47
N ALA A 32 -32.82 15.18 -5.31
CA ALA A 32 -33.84 14.45 -6.09
C ALA A 32 -34.38 13.17 -5.41
N CYS A 33 -33.61 12.51 -4.54
CA CYS A 33 -33.94 11.19 -3.99
C CYS A 33 -34.24 11.23 -2.49
N ILE A 34 -35.49 10.96 -2.11
CA ILE A 34 -35.92 10.89 -0.71
C ILE A 34 -35.21 9.76 0.05
N ALA A 35 -35.12 8.55 -0.53
CA ALA A 35 -34.52 7.40 0.13
C ALA A 35 -33.05 7.62 0.53
N CYS A 36 -32.26 8.23 -0.35
CA CYS A 36 -30.86 8.56 -0.02
C CYS A 36 -30.74 9.69 1.02
N ARG A 37 -31.73 10.60 1.13
CA ARG A 37 -31.76 11.60 2.20
C ARG A 37 -32.06 10.98 3.55
N GLU A 38 -33.06 10.08 3.61
CA GLU A 38 -33.37 9.36 4.84
C GLU A 38 -32.18 8.53 5.33
N GLU A 39 -31.45 7.89 4.42
CA GLU A 39 -30.25 7.15 4.79
C GLU A 39 -29.13 8.07 5.31
N LEU A 40 -28.94 9.24 4.68
CA LEU A 40 -28.00 10.24 5.18
C LEU A 40 -28.37 10.72 6.59
N GLU A 41 -29.66 10.96 6.84
CA GLU A 41 -30.17 11.38 8.15
C GLU A 41 -29.93 10.31 9.22
N ARG A 42 -30.18 9.02 8.92
CA ARG A 42 -29.85 7.92 9.83
C ARG A 42 -28.38 7.89 10.22
N LEU A 43 -27.49 8.07 9.24
CA LEU A 43 -26.04 8.14 9.49
C LEU A 43 -25.67 9.35 10.35
N GLN A 44 -26.31 10.51 10.14
CA GLN A 44 -26.11 11.70 10.96
C GLN A 44 -26.56 11.50 12.41
N VAL A 45 -27.70 10.83 12.62
CA VAL A 45 -28.18 10.49 13.97
C VAL A 45 -27.14 9.64 14.71
N VAL A 46 -26.61 8.60 14.07
CA VAL A 46 -25.56 7.75 14.67
C VAL A 46 -24.30 8.55 14.98
N ALA A 47 -23.83 9.35 14.03
CA ALA A 47 -22.63 10.19 14.23
C ALA A 47 -22.81 11.18 15.39
N SER A 48 -23.98 11.82 15.48
CA SER A 48 -24.29 12.76 16.56
C SER A 48 -24.36 12.08 17.92
N ALA A 49 -24.91 10.85 17.99
CA ALA A 49 -24.98 10.07 19.22
C ALA A 49 -23.58 9.69 19.74
N ILE A 50 -22.65 9.38 18.84
CA ILE A 50 -21.25 9.11 19.20
C ILE A 50 -20.57 10.38 19.72
N LEU A 51 -20.78 11.52 19.05
CA LEU A 51 -20.19 12.80 19.46
C LEU A 51 -20.77 13.34 20.77
N ALA A 52 -21.98 12.94 21.13
CA ALA A 52 -22.62 13.29 22.40
C ALA A 52 -22.07 12.51 23.61
N LEU A 53 -21.24 11.48 23.38
CA LEU A 53 -20.63 10.73 24.47
C LEU A 53 -19.66 11.62 25.27
N PRO A 54 -19.57 11.42 26.60
CA PRO A 54 -18.60 12.15 27.40
C PRO A 54 -17.18 11.89 26.88
N PRO A 55 -16.31 12.90 26.85
CA PRO A 55 -14.94 12.72 26.39
C PRO A 55 -14.25 11.68 27.28
N PRO A 56 -13.34 10.86 26.71
CA PRO A 56 -12.54 9.95 27.51
C PRO A 56 -11.74 10.73 28.56
N PRO A 57 -11.32 10.07 29.65
CA PRO A 57 -10.45 10.70 30.65
C PRO A 57 -9.22 11.31 29.96
N GLY A 58 -8.77 12.46 30.48
CA GLY A 58 -7.62 13.18 29.94
C GLY A 58 -6.40 12.26 29.77
N THR A 59 -5.63 12.49 28.70
CA THR A 59 -4.43 11.70 28.44
C THR A 59 -3.42 11.88 29.59
N PRO A 60 -2.72 10.81 30.03
CA PRO A 60 -1.69 10.93 31.05
C PRO A 60 -0.62 11.96 30.66
N ASN A 61 -0.12 12.69 31.66
CA ASN A 61 0.99 13.62 31.47
C ASN A 61 2.16 12.93 30.76
N GLY A 62 2.67 13.55 29.70
CA GLY A 62 3.79 13.00 28.93
C GLY A 62 3.41 11.93 27.90
N PHE A 63 2.12 11.57 27.71
CA PHE A 63 1.70 10.58 26.71
C PHE A 63 2.25 10.90 25.31
N VAL A 64 2.09 12.14 24.85
CA VAL A 64 2.61 12.59 23.55
C VAL A 64 4.13 12.43 23.49
N ALA A 65 4.85 12.84 24.54
CA ALA A 65 6.30 12.69 24.60
C ALA A 65 6.74 11.22 24.54
N HIS A 66 6.03 10.33 25.24
CA HIS A 66 6.31 8.88 25.20
C HIS A 66 6.04 8.25 23.83
N VAL A 67 4.92 8.62 23.18
CA VAL A 67 4.57 8.15 21.83
C VAL A 67 5.63 8.62 20.83
N MET A 68 5.99 9.91 20.84
CA MET A 68 7.00 10.47 19.96
C MET A 68 8.38 9.85 20.20
N ALA A 69 8.77 9.66 21.47
CA ALA A 69 10.02 9.00 21.82
C ALA A 69 10.07 7.54 21.34
N ARG A 70 8.93 6.84 21.28
CA ARG A 70 8.85 5.47 20.76
C ARG A 70 8.86 5.44 19.24
N ALA A 71 8.18 6.38 18.58
CA ALA A 71 8.14 6.51 17.13
C ALA A 71 9.52 6.89 16.54
N ALA A 72 10.30 7.70 17.26
CA ALA A 72 11.65 8.11 16.84
C ALA A 72 12.70 6.99 16.95
N LYS A 73 12.41 5.87 17.63
CA LYS A 73 13.38 4.77 17.74
C LYS A 73 13.49 4.04 16.40
N PRO A 74 14.71 3.93 15.82
CA PRO A 74 14.89 3.17 14.59
C PRO A 74 14.52 1.69 14.82
N PRO A 75 14.01 0.98 13.80
CA PRO A 75 13.64 -0.42 13.94
C PRO A 75 14.86 -1.22 14.42
N ALA A 76 14.70 -1.92 15.55
CA ALA A 76 15.76 -2.68 16.22
C ALA A 76 16.45 -3.72 15.29
N ARG A 77 15.76 -4.14 14.21
CA ARG A 77 16.30 -5.03 13.17
C ARG A 77 17.51 -4.44 12.45
N LYS A 78 17.48 -3.14 12.07
CA LYS A 78 18.61 -2.49 11.39
C LYS A 78 19.85 -2.41 12.28
N ARG A 79 19.65 -2.12 13.57
CA ARG A 79 20.74 -2.06 14.57
C ARG A 79 21.39 -3.43 14.79
N ARG A 80 20.62 -4.53 14.80
CA ARG A 80 21.18 -5.88 15.01
C ARG A 80 22.03 -6.35 13.82
N VAL A 81 21.58 -6.08 12.59
CA VAL A 81 22.36 -6.42 11.38
C VAL A 81 23.64 -5.58 11.32
N LEU A 82 23.58 -4.28 11.59
CA LEU A 82 24.77 -3.42 11.57
C LEU A 82 25.82 -3.84 12.60
N VAL A 83 25.38 -4.14 13.83
CA VAL A 83 26.27 -4.60 14.91
C VAL A 83 26.85 -5.98 14.61
N PHE A 84 26.06 -6.91 14.05
CA PHE A 84 26.56 -8.21 13.63
C PHE A 84 27.64 -8.08 12.55
N TRP A 85 27.42 -7.24 11.53
CA TRP A 85 28.42 -6.98 10.49
C TRP A 85 29.67 -6.29 11.05
N GLN A 86 29.56 -5.44 12.08
CA GLN A 86 30.69 -4.81 12.78
C GLN A 86 31.45 -5.76 13.71
N SER A 87 30.81 -6.85 14.15
CA SER A 87 31.42 -7.88 14.98
C SER A 87 32.28 -8.90 14.19
N ILE A 88 32.21 -8.86 12.86
CA ILE A 88 33.01 -9.71 11.97
C ILE A 88 34.39 -9.07 11.75
N SER A 89 35.45 -9.87 11.86
CA SER A 89 36.83 -9.39 11.73
C SER A 89 37.13 -8.78 10.35
N PRO A 90 38.05 -7.79 10.24
CA PRO A 90 38.41 -7.13 8.99
C PRO A 90 38.74 -8.08 7.81
N PRO A 91 39.50 -9.17 7.97
CA PRO A 91 39.81 -10.06 6.85
C PRO A 91 38.58 -10.82 6.35
N MET A 92 37.63 -11.16 7.23
CA MET A 92 36.43 -11.90 6.85
C MET A 92 35.43 -11.02 6.08
N ARG A 93 35.42 -9.70 6.36
CA ARG A 93 34.67 -8.72 5.56
C ARG A 93 35.21 -8.60 4.13
N LEU A 94 36.53 -8.56 3.98
CA LEU A 94 37.17 -8.47 2.67
C LEU A 94 36.93 -9.74 1.84
N ALA A 95 37.01 -10.91 2.48
CA ALA A 95 36.71 -12.18 1.84
C ALA A 95 35.25 -12.25 1.36
N ALA A 96 34.28 -11.84 2.19
CA ALA A 96 32.86 -11.82 1.82
C ALA A 96 32.55 -10.84 0.68
N ALA A 97 33.22 -9.67 0.65
CA ALA A 97 33.09 -8.72 -0.45
C ALA A 97 33.70 -9.29 -1.75
N ALA A 98 34.88 -9.91 -1.67
CA ALA A 98 35.53 -10.52 -2.81
C ALA A 98 34.71 -11.67 -3.40
N THR A 99 34.14 -12.56 -2.58
CA THR A 99 33.29 -13.65 -3.08
C THR A 99 32.00 -13.13 -3.73
N PHE A 100 31.39 -12.09 -3.18
CA PHE A 100 30.22 -11.45 -3.77
C PHE A 100 30.57 -10.81 -5.13
N ILE A 101 31.67 -10.05 -5.21
CA ILE A 101 32.12 -9.43 -6.47
C ILE A 101 32.47 -10.50 -7.50
N CYS A 102 33.23 -11.54 -7.12
CA CYS A 102 33.53 -12.67 -7.99
C CYS A 102 32.27 -13.36 -8.50
N GLY A 103 31.30 -13.62 -7.62
CA GLY A 103 30.03 -14.25 -7.99
C GLY A 103 29.20 -13.40 -8.96
N VAL A 104 29.12 -12.08 -8.71
CA VAL A 104 28.42 -11.14 -9.60
C VAL A 104 29.13 -11.03 -10.96
N CYS A 105 30.45 -10.89 -10.98
CA CYS A 105 31.22 -10.85 -12.21
C CYS A 105 31.08 -12.15 -13.00
N LEU A 106 31.22 -13.30 -12.34
CA LEU A 106 31.09 -14.61 -12.99
C LEU A 106 29.67 -14.80 -13.54
N GLY A 107 28.64 -14.42 -12.77
CA GLY A 107 27.25 -14.44 -13.22
C GLY A 107 27.00 -13.51 -14.42
N ALA A 108 27.56 -12.31 -14.42
CA ALA A 108 27.44 -11.35 -15.52
C ALA A 108 28.15 -11.86 -16.80
N LEU A 109 29.34 -12.44 -16.66
CA LEU A 109 30.07 -13.07 -17.77
C LEU A 109 29.29 -14.24 -18.37
N MET A 110 28.74 -15.14 -17.54
CA MET A 110 27.93 -16.26 -18.03
C MET A 110 26.57 -15.82 -18.60
N GLY A 111 25.96 -14.75 -18.06
CA GLY A 111 24.71 -14.18 -18.56
C GLY A 111 24.84 -13.43 -19.89
N SER A 112 26.01 -12.83 -20.15
CA SER A 112 26.28 -12.11 -21.40
C SER A 112 26.43 -13.00 -22.64
N GLY A 113 26.55 -14.32 -22.45
CA GLY A 113 26.62 -15.32 -23.52
C GLY A 113 25.28 -15.97 -23.89
N MET A 114 24.19 -15.66 -23.18
CA MET A 114 22.86 -16.21 -23.50
C MET A 114 22.23 -15.34 -24.60
N PRO A 115 22.05 -15.85 -25.83
CA PRO A 115 21.21 -15.15 -26.79
C PRO A 115 19.81 -15.05 -26.17
N SER A 116 19.24 -13.84 -26.18
CA SER A 116 17.87 -13.60 -25.76
C SER A 116 16.92 -14.35 -26.71
N THR A 117 16.69 -15.64 -26.44
CA THR A 117 15.50 -16.33 -26.91
C THR A 117 14.33 -15.64 -26.24
N GLY A 118 13.68 -14.75 -27.00
CA GLY A 118 12.39 -14.22 -26.64
C GLY A 118 11.42 -15.35 -26.30
N ASP A 119 10.52 -15.02 -25.38
CA ASP A 119 9.24 -15.70 -25.15
C ASP A 119 9.31 -17.21 -24.92
N THR A 120 9.73 -17.60 -23.72
CA THR A 120 9.02 -18.69 -23.04
C THR A 120 9.07 -18.48 -21.55
N ALA A 121 8.06 -17.77 -21.03
CA ALA A 121 7.79 -17.75 -19.60
C ALA A 121 7.59 -19.20 -19.12
N PRO A 122 8.38 -19.69 -18.15
CA PRO A 122 7.94 -20.86 -17.42
C PRO A 122 6.73 -20.41 -16.62
N ASN A 123 5.54 -20.85 -17.03
CA ASN A 123 4.36 -20.84 -16.16
C ASN A 123 4.65 -21.80 -15.01
N THR A 124 5.46 -21.34 -14.05
CA THR A 124 5.58 -21.94 -12.73
C THR A 124 4.21 -21.78 -12.10
N SER A 125 3.54 -22.92 -11.99
CA SER A 125 2.25 -23.18 -11.38
C SER A 125 2.23 -22.86 -9.87
N MET A 126 2.54 -21.61 -9.52
CA MET A 126 2.41 -21.05 -8.18
C MET A 126 1.39 -19.90 -8.13
N ALA A 127 0.91 -19.43 -9.29
CA ALA A 127 -0.17 -18.45 -9.40
C ALA A 127 -1.58 -19.07 -9.25
N GLN A 128 -1.72 -20.40 -9.33
CA GLN A 128 -3.03 -21.07 -9.37
C GLN A 128 -3.59 -21.44 -7.99
N SER A 129 -2.80 -21.28 -6.92
CA SER A 129 -3.27 -21.52 -5.55
C SER A 129 -4.05 -20.33 -4.98
N GLY A 130 -3.66 -19.10 -5.31
CA GLY A 130 -4.33 -17.88 -4.80
C GLY A 130 -5.77 -17.74 -5.31
N THR A 131 -5.98 -18.06 -6.58
CA THR A 131 -7.29 -18.00 -7.25
C THR A 131 -8.26 -19.07 -6.76
N ALA A 132 -7.75 -20.26 -6.41
CA ALA A 132 -8.56 -21.33 -5.84
C ALA A 132 -9.11 -20.99 -4.43
N TYR A 133 -8.42 -20.13 -3.68
CA TYR A 133 -8.81 -19.72 -2.33
C TYR A 133 -9.33 -18.27 -2.24
N GLY A 134 -9.52 -17.58 -3.37
CA GLY A 134 -10.02 -16.20 -3.40
C GLY A 134 -9.07 -15.16 -2.78
N LEU A 135 -7.76 -15.44 -2.77
CA LEU A 135 -6.71 -14.58 -2.22
C LEU A 135 -6.04 -13.71 -3.30
N ASP A 136 -6.71 -13.50 -4.43
CA ASP A 136 -6.19 -12.73 -5.57
C ASP A 136 -5.84 -11.28 -5.20
N TYR A 137 -6.49 -10.74 -4.16
CA TYR A 137 -6.17 -9.42 -3.60
C TYR A 137 -4.77 -9.34 -2.96
N LEU A 138 -4.19 -10.47 -2.54
CA LEU A 138 -2.87 -10.53 -1.90
C LEU A 138 -1.71 -10.76 -2.89
N THR A 139 -2.00 -10.87 -4.19
CA THR A 139 -0.96 -10.97 -5.21
C THR A 139 -0.33 -9.60 -5.45
N ASP A 140 0.89 -9.59 -5.97
CA ASP A 140 1.78 -8.42 -5.94
C ASP A 140 1.25 -7.21 -6.76
N ALA A 141 0.27 -7.42 -7.64
CA ALA A 141 -0.49 -6.35 -8.30
C ALA A 141 -1.70 -6.93 -9.09
N PRO A 142 -2.87 -7.14 -8.48
CA PRO A 142 -4.05 -7.60 -9.23
C PRO A 142 -4.50 -6.52 -10.23
N GLU A 143 -5.13 -6.96 -11.33
CA GLU A 143 -5.63 -6.06 -12.36
C GLU A 143 -6.62 -5.05 -11.77
N GLY A 144 -6.46 -3.76 -12.12
CA GLY A 144 -7.24 -2.66 -11.55
C GLY A 144 -6.78 -2.14 -10.18
N SER A 145 -5.73 -2.71 -9.58
CA SER A 145 -5.10 -2.19 -8.35
C SER A 145 -4.24 -0.94 -8.62
N LEU A 146 -4.13 -0.07 -7.62
CA LEU A 146 -3.20 1.07 -7.62
C LEU A 146 -1.75 0.64 -7.81
N ALA A 147 -1.36 -0.53 -7.28
CA ALA A 147 -0.03 -1.10 -7.48
C ALA A 147 0.22 -1.42 -8.96
N ASN A 148 -0.77 -1.98 -9.65
CA ASN A 148 -0.70 -2.25 -11.09
C ASN A 148 -0.62 -0.96 -11.91
N CYS A 149 -1.43 0.06 -11.56
CA CYS A 149 -1.35 1.38 -12.20
C CYS A 149 0.02 2.04 -11.99
N TYR A 150 0.59 1.93 -10.79
CA TYR A 150 1.91 2.47 -10.47
C TYR A 150 3.01 1.73 -11.25
N LEU A 151 2.97 0.40 -11.31
CA LEU A 151 3.91 -0.39 -12.10
C LEU A 151 3.80 -0.08 -13.59
N ALA A 152 2.59 0.01 -14.14
CA ALA A 152 2.36 0.40 -15.53
C ALA A 152 2.87 1.81 -15.85
N LEU A 153 2.70 2.76 -14.94
CA LEU A 153 3.27 4.11 -15.08
C LEU A 153 4.79 4.12 -14.97
N ALA A 154 5.35 3.32 -14.05
CA ALA A 154 6.79 3.23 -13.83
C ALA A 154 7.52 2.53 -14.98
N THR A 155 6.89 1.54 -15.63
CA THR A 155 7.47 0.82 -16.79
C THR A 155 7.16 1.52 -18.12
N GLY A 156 5.99 2.16 -18.24
CA GLY A 156 5.59 2.91 -19.44
C GLY A 156 6.36 4.22 -19.67
N ALA A 157 7.07 4.73 -18.66
CA ALA A 157 7.92 5.91 -18.80
C ALA A 157 9.24 5.67 -19.56
N ASN A 158 9.55 4.43 -19.95
CA ASN A 158 10.80 4.06 -20.64
C ASN A 158 10.64 3.75 -22.14
N GLY A 159 9.48 4.03 -22.75
CA GLY A 159 9.17 3.70 -24.15
C GLY A 159 8.89 4.91 -25.05
N GLY A 160 9.57 6.03 -24.83
CA GLY A 160 9.53 7.18 -25.74
C GLY A 160 10.73 7.17 -26.70
N GLY A 161 10.57 6.53 -27.85
CA GLY A 161 11.57 6.52 -28.92
C GLY A 161 11.05 5.82 -30.17
N GLU A 162 10.69 6.66 -31.15
CA GLU A 162 10.29 6.39 -32.56
C GLU A 162 8.81 6.02 -32.83
#